data_AF-A0A2A2FC66-F1
#
_entry.id   AF-A0A2A2FC66-F1
#
_cell.length_a   1.000
_cell.length_b   1.000
_cell.length_c   1.000
_cell.angle_alpha   90.00
_cell.angle_beta   90.00
_cell.angle_gamma   90.00
#
_symmetry.space_group_name_H-M   'P 1'
#
loop_
_entity.id
_entity.type
_entity.pdbx_description
1 polymer ?
#
loop_
_entity_poly.entity_id
_entity_poly.type
_entity_poly.pdbx_seq_one_letter_code
_entity_poly.pdbx_strand_id
1 'polypeptide(L)' 'MYVCLCNQITDHEIRRAVEDGCSSMRQLRNELGVATQCGRCGNMAREILNEHRQSVDLDLINALARPA' A
#
# COMPACT_ATOMS: atom_id res chain seq x y z
N MET A 1 8.08 -9.38 2.74
CA MET A 1 8.75 -9.10 4.04
C MET A 1 7.76 -8.64 5.10
N TYR A 2 8.05 -8.85 6.39
CA TYR A 2 7.29 -8.19 7.46
C TYR A 2 7.64 -6.70 7.52
N VAL A 3 6.61 -5.87 7.45
CA VAL A 3 6.71 -4.40 7.54
C VAL A 3 6.37 -3.95 8.96
N CYS A 4 5.33 -4.54 9.57
CA CYS A 4 4.91 -4.23 10.93
C CYS A 4 5.07 -5.45 11.83
N LEU A 5 6.04 -5.43 12.74
CA LEU A 5 6.23 -6.52 13.70
C LEU A 5 5.17 -6.53 14.82
N CYS A 6 4.72 -5.36 15.23
CA CYS A 6 3.67 -5.19 16.25
C CYS A 6 2.39 -5.97 15.92
N ASN A 7 1.93 -5.82 14.67
CA ASN A 7 0.67 -6.38 14.21
C ASN A 7 0.86 -7.44 13.12
N GLN A 8 2.09 -7.95 12.95
CA GLN A 8 2.47 -9.01 12.02
C GLN A 8 2.00 -8.77 10.57
N ILE A 9 2.18 -7.54 10.08
CA ILE A 9 1.74 -7.17 8.72
C ILE A 9 2.92 -7.23 7.75
N THR A 10 2.68 -7.84 6.62
CA THR A 10 3.60 -8.02 5.51
C THR A 10 3.42 -6.97 4.42
N ASP A 11 4.45 -6.79 3.61
CA ASP A 11 4.39 -5.98 2.39
C ASP A 11 3.34 -6.47 1.40
N HIS A 12 3.15 -7.79 1.27
CA HIS A 12 2.11 -8.37 0.42
C HIS A 12 0.70 -7.96 0.87
N GLU A 13 0.43 -7.96 2.18
CA GLU A 13 -0.87 -7.50 2.70
C GLU A 13 -1.08 -6.00 2.44
N ILE A 14 -0.02 -5.17 2.57
CA ILE A 14 -0.11 -3.75 2.23
C ILE A 14 -0.41 -3.58 0.74
N ARG A 15 0.32 -4.27 -0.15
CA ARG A 15 0.11 -4.20 -1.60
C ARG A 15 -1.30 -4.62 -2.00
N ARG A 16 -1.78 -5.75 -1.47
CA ARG A 16 -3.13 -6.23 -1.70
C ARG A 16 -4.19 -5.22 -1.24
N ALA A 17 -4.02 -4.61 -0.07
CA ALA A 17 -4.94 -3.58 0.39
C ALA A 17 -5.00 -2.37 -0.56
N VAL A 18 -3.88 -2.02 -1.21
CA VAL A 18 -3.83 -0.96 -2.23
C VAL A 18 -4.57 -1.37 -3.50
N GLU A 19 -4.38 -2.61 -3.97
CA GLU A 19 -5.12 -3.18 -5.10
C GLU A 19 -6.63 -3.21 -4.82
N ASP A 20 -7.02 -3.50 -3.58
CA ASP A 20 -8.40 -3.48 -3.09
C ASP A 20 -8.95 -2.05 -2.85
N GLY A 21 -8.16 -1.01 -3.13
CA GLY A 21 -8.59 0.39 -3.14
C GLY A 21 -8.11 1.26 -1.97
N CYS A 22 -7.26 0.77 -1.08
CA CYS A 22 -6.62 1.62 -0.07
C CYS A 22 -5.69 2.64 -0.74
N SER A 23 -6.02 3.92 -0.59
CA SER A 23 -5.29 5.05 -1.20
C SER A 23 -4.59 5.94 -0.16
N SER A 24 -4.67 5.63 1.13
CA SER A 24 -4.07 6.45 2.18
C SER A 24 -3.56 5.64 3.36
N MET A 25 -2.57 6.20 4.08
CA MET A 25 -2.10 5.63 5.36
C MET A 25 -3.21 5.55 6.42
N ARG A 26 -4.24 6.41 6.34
CA ARG A 26 -5.40 6.34 7.24
C ARG A 26 -6.20 5.07 6.98
N GLN A 27 -6.47 4.76 5.72
CA GLN A 27 -7.15 3.52 5.33
C GLN A 27 -6.31 2.30 5.68
N LEU A 28 -5.01 2.28 5.38
CA LEU A 28 -4.14 1.16 5.77
C LEU A 28 -4.11 0.90 7.28
N ARG A 29 -4.11 1.96 8.11
CA ARG A 29 -4.23 1.83 9.57
C ARG A 29 -5.55 1.19 9.98
N ASN A 30 -6.65 1.58 9.34
CA ASN A 30 -7.97 1.06 9.66
C ASN A 30 -8.13 -0.39 9.22
N GLU A 31 -7.67 -0.74 8.02
CA GLU A 31 -7.90 -2.08 7.46
C GLU A 31 -6.92 -3.13 7.97
N LEU A 32 -5.64 -2.79 8.09
CA LEU A 32 -4.60 -3.75 8.46
C LEU A 32 -4.11 -3.57 9.90
N GLY A 33 -4.39 -2.42 10.52
CA GLY A 33 -3.79 -2.06 11.80
C GLY A 33 -2.34 -1.57 11.69
N VAL A 34 -1.79 -1.31 10.50
CA VAL A 34 -0.37 -0.92 10.36
C VAL A 34 -0.06 0.37 11.10
N ALA A 35 1.09 0.43 11.78
CA ALA A 35 1.55 1.62 12.51
C ALA A 35 0.58 2.13 13.61
N THR A 36 -0.28 1.28 14.18
CA THR A 36 -1.20 1.63 15.27
C THR A 36 -0.64 1.40 16.68
N GLN A 37 0.45 0.63 16.82
CA GLN A 37 1.16 0.43 18.09
C GLN A 37 2.39 1.35 18.22
N CYS A 38 3.60 0.87 17.89
CA CYS A 38 4.82 1.67 18.08
C CYS A 38 5.11 2.68 16.97
N GLY A 39 4.38 2.63 15.85
CA GLY A 39 4.50 3.57 14.72
C GLY A 39 5.77 3.46 13.86
N ARG A 40 6.80 2.70 14.26
CA ARG A 40 8.12 2.65 13.58
C ARG A 40 8.07 2.23 12.10
N CYS A 41 7.13 1.37 11.74
CA CYS A 41 6.92 0.92 10.36
C CYS A 41 6.25 1.95 9.44
N GLY A 42 5.82 3.10 9.97
CA GLY A 42 4.94 4.03 9.25
C GLY A 42 5.53 4.64 7.98
N ASN A 43 6.86 4.87 7.93
CA ASN A 43 7.51 5.40 6.74
C ASN A 43 7.60 4.33 5.64
N MET A 44 8.07 3.13 5.99
CA MET A 44 8.16 1.99 5.07
C MET A 44 6.78 1.59 4.51
N ALA A 45 5.75 1.55 5.35
CA ALA A 45 4.38 1.28 4.89
C ALA A 45 3.87 2.36 3.90
N ARG A 46 4.26 3.63 4.10
CA ARG A 46 3.92 4.73 3.20
C ARG A 46 4.68 4.65 1.87
N GLU A 47 5.95 4.25 1.90
CA GLU A 47 6.74 4.02 0.69
C GLU A 47 6.08 2.94 -0.18
N ILE A 48 5.77 1.77 0.41
CA ILE A 48 5.08 0.68 -0.30
C ILE A 48 3.73 1.15 -0.88
N LEU A 49 2.94 1.89 -0.09
CA LEU A 49 1.67 2.48 -0.55
C LEU A 49 1.88 3.36 -1.80
N ASN A 50 2.87 4.25 -1.77
CA ASN A 50 3.11 5.21 -2.85
C ASN A 50 3.68 4.54 -4.10
N GLU A 51 4.66 3.64 -3.93
CA GLU A 51 5.25 2.86 -5.02
C GLU A 51 4.18 2.09 -5.79
N HIS A 52 3.28 1.41 -5.07
CA HIS A 52 2.28 0.57 -5.71
C HIS A 52 1.13 1.36 -6.35
N ARG A 53 0.77 2.51 -5.77
CA ARG A 53 -0.19 3.42 -6.41
C ARG A 53 0.34 3.97 -7.73
N GLN A 54 1.60 4.37 -7.77
CA GLN A 54 2.23 4.86 -9.00
C GLN A 54 2.29 3.80 -10.09
N SER A 55 2.56 2.53 -9.74
CA SER A 55 2.52 1.44 -10.72
C SER A 55 1.13 1.24 -11.31
N VAL A 56 0.08 1.24 -10.46
CA VAL A 56 -1.32 1.09 -10.91
C VAL A 56 -1.73 2.25 -11.83
N ASP A 57 -1.37 3.48 -11.48
CA ASP A 57 -1.67 4.66 -12.30
C ASP A 57 -0.99 4.58 -13.68
N LEU A 58 0.28 4.13 -13.74
CA LEU A 58 1.02 3.96 -14.98
C LEU A 58 0.43 2.85 -15.86
N ASP A 59 0.04 1.73 -15.26
CA ASP A 59 -0.60 0.62 -15.97
C ASP A 59 -1.94 1.04 -16.56
N LEU A 60 -2.73 1.84 -15.83
CA LEU A 60 -3.97 2.42 -16.34
C LEU A 60 -3.71 3.37 -17.51
N ILE A 61 -2.74 4.28 -17.38
CA ILE A 61 -2.34 5.18 -18.47
C ILE A 61 -1.94 4.38 -19.71
N ASN A 62 -1.11 3.36 -19.54
CA ASN A 62 -0.66 2.49 -20.64
C ASN A 62 -1.80 1.70 -21.27
N ALA A 63 -2.77 1.25 -20.47
CA ALA A 63 -3.96 0.55 -20.96
C ALA A 63 -4.88 1.46 -21.76
N LEU A 64 -5.09 2.70 -21.30
CA LEU A 64 -5.93 3.69 -21.97
C LEU A 64 -5.26 4.32 -23.21
N ALA A 65 -3.93 4.39 -23.23
CA ALA A 65 -3.16 4.99 -24.31
C ALA A 65 -2.93 4.06 -25.52
N ARG A 66 -3.49 2.84 -25.54
CA ARG A 66 -3.36 1.95 -26.71
C ARG A 66 -4.22 2.51 -27.87
N PRO A 67 -3.63 2.94 -29.01
CA PRO A 67 -4.42 3.23 -30.19
C PRO A 67 -5.07 1.94 -30.69
N ALA A 68 -6.34 2.02 -31.09
CA ALA A 68 -7.10 0.93 -31.69
C ALA A 68 -6.46 0.43 -33.00
#